data_AF-A0AA35R923-F1
#
_entry.id   AF-A0AA35R923-F1
#
_cell.length_a   1.000
_cell.length_b   1.000
_cell.length_c   1.000
_cell.angle_alpha   90.00
_cell.angle_beta   90.00
_cell.angle_gamma   90.00
#
_symmetry.space_group_name_H-M   'P 1'
#
loop_
_entity.id
_entity.type
_entity.pdbx_description
1 polymer ?
#
loop_
_entity_poly.entity_id
_entity_poly.type
_entity_poly.pdbx_seq_one_letter_code
_entity_poly.pdbx_strand_id
1 'polypeptide(L)' 'MDAYMEQTCITFEERTTQEDYVRFFSGDGCWSYIGRVSGPQDISIGRGCEYKGIVMHEIFHALGRWHE' A
#
# COMPACT_ATOMS: atom_id res chain seq x y z
N MET A 1 -7.47 6.25 -2.31
CA MET A 1 -8.11 5.00 -1.83
C MET A 1 -9.42 4.74 -2.55
N ASP A 2 -10.25 5.77 -2.78
CA ASP A 2 -11.58 5.65 -3.43
C ASP A 2 -11.58 4.87 -4.75
N ALA A 3 -10.58 5.09 -5.61
CA ALA A 3 -10.45 4.36 -6.86
C ALA A 3 -10.41 2.82 -6.68
N TYR A 4 -9.80 2.30 -5.62
CA TYR A 4 -9.83 0.87 -5.31
C TYR A 4 -11.20 0.44 -4.78
N MET A 5 -11.80 1.24 -3.88
CA MET A 5 -13.09 0.91 -3.26
C MET A 5 -14.25 0.96 -4.25
N GLU A 6 -14.15 1.77 -5.31
CA GLU A 6 -15.16 1.86 -6.37
C GLU A 6 -15.04 0.75 -7.41
N GLN A 7 -13.83 0.24 -7.66
CA GLN A 7 -13.55 -0.70 -8.75
C GLN A 7 -13.30 -2.14 -8.29
N THR A 8 -13.14 -2.36 -7.00
CA THR A 8 -12.82 -3.66 -6.42
C THR A 8 -13.64 -3.92 -5.16
N CYS A 9 -13.58 -5.13 -4.61
CA CYS A 9 -14.15 -5.44 -3.31
C CYS A 9 -13.24 -5.06 -2.12
N ILE A 10 -12.14 -4.34 -2.37
CA ILE A 10 -11.16 -3.96 -1.34
C ILE A 10 -11.64 -2.69 -0.65
N THR A 11 -11.68 -2.73 0.69
CA THR A 11 -11.96 -1.57 1.53
C THR A 11 -10.69 -1.14 2.26
N PHE A 12 -10.58 0.16 2.55
CA PHE A 12 -9.50 0.72 3.36
C PHE A 12 -10.11 1.32 4.62
N GLU A 13 -9.58 0.93 5.77
CA GLU A 13 -10.01 1.42 7.07
C GLU A 13 -8.79 1.89 7.86
N GLU A 14 -8.95 2.98 8.63
CA GLU A 14 -7.89 3.42 9.52
C GLU A 14 -7.67 2.38 10.62
N ARG A 15 -6.40 2.04 10.85
CA ARG A 15 -6.02 1.07 11.87
C ARG A 15 -6.41 1.58 13.25
N THR A 16 -6.99 0.70 14.06
CA THR A 16 -7.21 0.89 15.49
C THR A 16 -6.33 -0.07 16.31
N THR A 17 -6.62 -1.37 16.26
CA THR A 17 -5.94 -2.41 17.06
C THR A 17 -5.48 -3.60 16.22
N GLN A 18 -5.63 -3.56 14.90
CA GLN A 18 -5.24 -4.65 14.01
C GLN A 18 -3.74 -4.93 14.13
N GLU A 19 -3.40 -6.21 14.22
CA GLU A 19 -2.02 -6.70 14.29
C GLU A 19 -1.30 -6.49 12.95
N ASP A 20 -1.94 -6.92 11.87
CA ASP A 20 -1.47 -6.74 10.50
C ASP A 20 -2.10 -5.49 9.89
N TYR A 21 -1.27 -4.60 9.35
CA TYR A 21 -1.74 -3.37 8.73
C TYR A 21 -0.68 -2.79 7.80
N VAL A 22 -1.11 -1.98 6.83
CA VAL A 22 -0.20 -1.20 6.00
C VAL A 22 0.13 0.13 6.66
N ARG A 23 1.42 0.51 6.64
CA ARG A 23 1.92 1.78 7.14
C ARG A 23 2.63 2.52 6.02
N PHE A 24 2.02 3.63 5.60
CA PHE A 24 2.66 4.56 4.66
C PHE A 24 3.66 5.42 5.43
N PHE A 25 4.86 5.56 4.88
CA PHE A 25 5.88 6.44 5.42
C PHE A 25 6.73 7.05 4.31
N SER A 26 7.36 8.19 4.60
CA SER A 26 8.26 8.88 3.66
C SER A 26 9.67 8.29 3.76
N GLY A 27 9.91 7.18 3.07
CA GLY A 27 11.21 6.53 2.97
C GLY A 27 12.01 6.91 1.73
N ASP A 28 13.05 6.13 1.46
CA ASP A 28 13.82 6.22 0.22
C ASP A 28 13.17 5.38 -0.87
N GLY A 29 12.82 6.03 -2.00
CA GLY A 29 12.20 5.39 -3.15
C GLY A 29 10.73 5.00 -2.96
N CYS A 30 10.18 4.35 -3.98
CA CYS A 30 8.81 3.85 -4.03
C CYS A 30 8.88 2.32 -3.96
N TRP A 31 8.34 1.72 -2.89
CA TRP A 31 8.32 0.26 -2.76
C TRP A 31 7.31 -0.22 -1.71
N SER A 32 6.88 -1.47 -1.86
CA SER A 32 6.13 -2.25 -0.87
C SER A 32 6.59 -3.71 -0.89
N TYR A 33 6.39 -4.42 0.21
CA TYR A 33 6.38 -5.89 0.21
C TYR A 33 5.24 -6.43 -0.64
N ILE A 34 5.41 -7.66 -1.15
CA ILE A 34 4.39 -8.34 -1.95
C ILE A 34 3.53 -9.23 -1.06
N GLY A 35 2.23 -8.95 -1.06
CA GLY A 35 1.25 -9.65 -0.24
C GLY A 35 1.33 -9.24 1.23
N ARG A 36 0.51 -9.90 2.06
CA ARG A 36 0.45 -9.64 3.51
C ARG A 36 1.70 -10.17 4.20
N VAL A 37 2.42 -9.29 4.89
CA VAL A 37 3.39 -9.65 5.92
C VAL A 37 2.75 -9.54 7.31
N SER A 38 3.26 -10.32 8.26
CA SER A 38 2.80 -10.26 9.66
C SER A 38 3.29 -8.97 10.34
N GLY A 39 2.39 -8.30 11.06
CA GLY A 39 2.67 -7.04 11.74
C GLY A 39 2.57 -5.79 10.85
N PRO A 40 3.27 -4.70 11.22
CA PRO A 40 3.31 -3.48 10.40
C PRO A 40 3.99 -3.74 9.06
N GLN A 41 3.28 -3.52 7.96
CA GLN A 41 3.78 -3.61 6.60
C GLN A 41 4.08 -2.23 6.03
N ASP A 42 5.34 -1.94 5.81
CA ASP A 42 5.75 -0.64 5.30
C ASP A 42 5.52 -0.50 3.79
N ILE A 43 4.97 0.65 3.40
CA ILE A 43 4.89 1.14 2.03
C ILE A 43 5.64 2.46 1.98
N SER A 44 6.78 2.48 1.30
CA SER A 44 7.61 3.68 1.15
C SER A 44 7.06 4.55 0.03
N ILE A 45 6.63 5.75 0.37
CA ILE A 45 6.30 6.82 -0.57
C ILE A 45 7.32 7.93 -0.37
N GLY A 46 8.49 7.77 -0.98
CA GLY A 46 9.54 8.77 -0.96
C GLY A 46 9.25 9.98 -1.86
N ARG A 47 10.21 10.91 -1.88
CA ARG A 47 10.13 12.11 -2.73
C ARG A 47 10.02 11.72 -4.21
N GLY A 48 8.97 12.18 -4.88
CA GLY A 48 8.67 11.86 -6.28
C GLY A 48 7.77 10.64 -6.47
N CYS A 49 7.37 9.96 -5.39
CA CYS A 49 6.45 8.81 -5.41
C CYS A 49 4.99 9.19 -5.11
N GLU A 50 4.71 10.46 -4.81
CA GLU A 50 3.41 10.94 -4.29
C GLU A 50 2.30 10.99 -5.36
N TYR A 51 2.64 10.65 -6.61
CA TYR A 51 1.68 10.55 -7.70
C TYR A 51 0.71 9.39 -7.47
N LYS A 52 -0.59 9.64 -7.68
CA LYS A 52 -1.66 8.66 -7.49
C LYS A 52 -1.37 7.29 -8.13
N GLY A 53 -0.82 7.29 -9.35
CA GLY A 53 -0.46 6.05 -10.06
C GLY A 53 0.60 5.22 -9.34
N ILE A 54 1.63 5.87 -8.79
CA ILE A 54 2.72 5.20 -8.06
C ILE A 54 2.21 4.66 -6.72
N VAL A 55 1.46 5.46 -5.96
CA VAL A 55 0.87 4.99 -4.70
C VAL A 55 -0.05 3.79 -4.93
N MET A 56 -0.84 3.79 -6.01
CA MET A 56 -1.66 2.63 -6.38
C MET A 56 -0.79 1.42 -6.75
N HIS A 57 0.29 1.60 -7.52
CA HIS A 57 1.23 0.54 -7.85
C HIS A 57 1.79 -0.14 -6.59
N GLU A 58 2.24 0.63 -5.59
CA GLU A 58 2.76 0.07 -4.34
C GLU A 58 1.68 -0.63 -3.50
N ILE A 59 0.46 -0.10 -3.48
CA ILE A 59 -0.69 -0.80 -2.87
C ILE A 59 -0.96 -2.13 -3.59
N PHE A 60 -0.79 -2.18 -4.92
CA PHE A 60 -0.98 -3.40 -5.69
C PHE A 60 0.05 -4.47 -5.32
N HIS A 61 1.29 -4.08 -5.06
CA HIS A 61 2.29 -4.96 -4.46
C HIS A 61 1.83 -5.47 -3.09
N ALA A 62 1.40 -4.59 -2.18
CA ALA A 62 0.88 -5.01 -0.87
C ALA A 62 -0.29 -6.00 -0.96
N LEU A 63 -1.12 -5.90 -2.01
CA LEU A 63 -2.23 -6.81 -2.31
C LEU A 63 -1.78 -8.16 -2.93
N GLY A 64 -0.49 -8.37 -3.15
CA GLY A 64 0.08 -9.64 -3.62
C GLY A 64 0.38 -9.70 -5.11
N ARG A 65 0.50 -8.56 -5.79
CA ARG A 65 0.77 -8.51 -7.23
C ARG A 65 2.25 -8.27 -7.50
N TRP A 66 2.75 -8.94 -8.52
CA TRP A 66 4.09 -8.71 -9.07
C TRP A 66 4.02 -7.65 -10.16
N HIS A 67 5.18 -7.20 -10.63
CA HIS A 67 5.24 -6.55 -11.94
C HIS A 67 4.68 -7.51 -13.01
N GLU A 68 4.06 -6.93 -14.04
CA GLU A 68 3.77 -7.66 -15.29
C GLU A 68 5.08 -8.01 -16.02
#